data_AF-A0A0G0MLH0-F1
#
_entry.id   AF-A0A0G0MLH0-F1
#
_cell.length_a   1.000
_cell.length_b   1.000
_cell.length_c   1.000
_cell.angle_alpha   90.00
_cell.angle_beta   90.00
_cell.angle_gamma   90.00
#
_symmetry.space_group_name_H-M   'P 1'
#
loop_
_entity.id
_entity.type
_entity.pdbx_description
1 polymer ?
#
loop_
_entity_poly.entity_id
_entity_poly.type
_entity_poly.pdbx_seq_one_letter_code
_entity_poly.pdbx_strand_id
1 'polypeptide(L)'
;MFSWILIILILICLGIVSLVFFQKIPQLRVMDVSTLSKERERQVKEQIILSKLQRTSAAKLMRVARASSGVVKLVSKQGRRAVQKLYRIEQYYQKLKRSSQEGDHSYSEETIRQRLETAAEFIRQDEFIPAEKIFIDIIGHNPKSVQGYEALGNMYLASDQLDQAQETFMFALRLSSDDASINVSLAEIEMKRGNAKQALPYMQRAIERRPKNPRYLDYYIEVSLQTGSLKDARAGIQTLREVNPENKKIVEFEERLQEKKAEYISKTSSDSDESSQVE
;
A
#
# COMPACT_ATOMS: atom_id res chain seq x y z
N MET A 1 19.20 34.65 38.02
CA MET A 1 19.55 33.21 38.13
C MET A 1 18.73 32.28 37.23
N PHE A 2 17.47 32.59 36.87
CA PHE A 2 16.63 31.72 36.02
C PHE A 2 17.01 31.64 34.52
N SER A 3 17.60 32.68 33.94
CA SER A 3 17.90 32.71 32.50
C SER A 3 18.99 31.72 32.08
N TRP A 4 19.96 31.44 32.96
CA TRP A 4 21.05 30.50 32.69
C TRP A 4 20.56 29.05 32.63
N ILE A 5 19.53 28.71 33.42
CA ILE A 5 18.95 27.37 33.44
C ILE A 5 18.23 27.08 32.11
N LEU A 6 17.54 28.06 31.54
CA LEU A 6 16.88 27.95 30.23
C LEU A 6 17.89 27.81 29.09
N ILE A 7 19.01 28.55 29.13
CA ILE A 7 20.06 28.46 28.12
C ILE A 7 20.73 27.08 28.16
N ILE A 8 21.01 26.56 29.36
CA ILE A 8 21.58 25.21 29.52
C ILE A 8 20.60 24.14 28.98
N LEU A 9 19.29 24.30 29.22
CA LEU A 9 18.27 23.39 28.72
C LEU A 9 18.20 23.37 27.18
N ILE A 10 18.30 24.54 26.54
CA ILE A 10 18.27 24.68 25.07
C ILE A 10 19.53 24.06 24.44
N LEU A 11 20.70 24.27 25.04
CA LEU A 11 21.96 23.68 24.56
C LEU A 11 21.96 22.15 24.66
N ILE A 12 21.38 21.60 25.73
CA ILE A 12 21.21 20.14 25.89
C ILE A 12 20.28 19.58 24.81
N CYS A 13 19.17 20.26 24.51
CA CYS A 13 18.26 19.85 23.43
C CYS A 13 18.93 19.87 22.05
N LEU A 14 19.71 20.91 21.74
CA LEU A 14 20.43 21.04 20.47
C LEU A 14 21.51 19.95 20.29
N GLY A 15 22.23 19.61 21.36
CA GLY A 15 23.22 18.52 21.35
C GLY A 15 22.58 17.16 21.05
N ILE A 16 21.39 16.89 21.60
CA ILE A 16 20.66 15.64 21.37
C ILE A 16 20.18 15.54 19.91
N VAL A 17 19.69 16.64 19.33
CA VAL A 17 19.26 16.67 17.92
C VAL A 17 20.43 16.45 16.97
N SER A 18 21.57 17.09 17.23
CA SER A 18 22.80 16.92 16.42
C SER A 18 23.32 15.48 16.47
N LEU A 19 23.32 14.86 17.66
CA LEU A 19 23.76 13.48 17.85
C LEU A 19 22.87 12.47 17.11
N VAL A 20 21.55 12.69 17.11
CA VAL A 20 20.60 11.86 16.34
C VAL A 20 20.79 12.02 14.83
N PHE A 21 21.12 13.23 14.38
CA PHE A 21 21.34 13.53 12.96
C PHE A 21 22.63 12.87 12.44
N PHE A 22 23.72 12.95 13.21
CA PHE A 22 25.01 12.33 12.85
C PHE A 22 24.97 10.80 12.88
N GLN A 23 24.13 10.17 13.72
CA GLN A 23 23.99 8.71 13.76
C GLN A 23 23.25 8.11 12.57
N LYS A 24 22.56 8.90 11.74
CA LYS A 24 21.70 8.39 10.65
C LYS A 24 22.28 8.45 9.24
N ILE A 25 23.47 9.03 9.05
CA ILE A 25 24.04 9.25 7.70
C ILE A 25 24.75 8.04 7.04
N PRO A 26 25.25 6.98 7.72
CA PRO A 26 26.09 5.99 7.03
C PRO A 26 25.34 4.84 6.31
N GLN A 27 24.04 4.95 5.99
CA GLN A 27 23.28 3.86 5.35
C GLN A 27 23.10 3.95 3.83
N LEU A 28 23.82 4.86 3.14
CA LEU A 28 23.88 4.88 1.68
C LEU A 28 25.26 4.42 1.18
N ARG A 29 25.54 3.10 1.23
CA ARG A 29 26.63 2.46 0.46
C ARG A 29 26.42 0.94 0.33
N VAL A 30 25.94 0.55 -0.86
CA VAL A 30 26.21 -0.65 -1.70
C VAL A 30 26.66 -1.97 -1.03
N MET A 31 25.93 -3.07 -1.32
CA MET A 31 26.51 -4.41 -1.55
C MET A 31 25.49 -5.40 -2.19
N ASP A 32 25.91 -6.02 -3.31
CA ASP A 32 25.31 -7.14 -4.06
C ASP A 32 24.84 -8.30 -3.13
N VAL A 33 23.67 -8.95 -3.26
CA VAL A 33 22.94 -9.57 -4.39
C VAL A 33 23.68 -10.77 -5.01
N SER A 34 23.73 -11.90 -4.29
CA SER A 34 23.50 -13.24 -4.91
C SER A 34 23.54 -14.46 -3.97
N THR A 35 23.84 -14.37 -2.67
CA THR A 35 23.88 -15.61 -1.82
C THR A 35 23.19 -15.53 -0.44
N LEU A 36 22.20 -14.65 -0.27
CA LEU A 36 21.57 -14.36 1.05
C LEU A 36 20.03 -14.37 1.06
N SER A 37 19.38 -15.14 0.17
CA SER A 37 17.96 -14.93 -0.15
C SER A 37 16.92 -15.76 0.64
N LYS A 38 17.27 -16.53 1.69
CA LYS A 38 16.23 -17.28 2.46
C LYS A 38 16.20 -17.05 3.97
N GLU A 39 17.26 -16.51 4.59
CA GLU A 39 17.24 -16.21 6.04
C GLU A 39 17.08 -14.71 6.34
N ARG A 40 17.42 -13.81 5.39
CA ARG A 40 17.22 -12.35 5.55
C ARG A 40 15.77 -11.91 5.37
N GLU A 41 14.98 -12.57 4.52
CA GLU A 41 13.58 -12.18 4.29
C GLU A 41 12.69 -12.30 5.54
N ARG A 42 13.03 -13.25 6.42
CA ARG A 42 12.25 -13.55 7.64
C ARG A 42 12.59 -12.59 8.79
N GLN A 43 13.87 -12.31 9.01
CA GLN A 43 14.31 -11.40 10.07
C GLN A 43 14.06 -9.91 9.72
N VAL A 44 14.09 -9.54 8.43
CA VAL A 44 13.86 -8.16 7.98
C VAL A 44 12.37 -7.80 7.97
N LYS A 45 11.45 -8.73 7.65
CA LYS A 45 9.98 -8.49 7.74
C LYS A 45 9.49 -8.35 9.18
N GLU A 46 9.98 -9.19 10.11
CA GLU A 46 9.64 -9.07 11.54
C GLU A 46 10.25 -7.83 12.19
N GLN A 47 11.47 -7.44 11.82
CA GLN A 47 12.10 -6.23 12.36
C GLN A 47 11.54 -4.95 11.74
N ILE A 48 11.12 -4.87 10.47
CA ILE A 48 10.62 -3.62 9.88
C ILE A 48 9.24 -3.21 10.45
N ILE A 49 8.34 -4.16 10.70
CA ILE A 49 6.99 -3.85 11.21
C ILE A 49 7.02 -3.58 12.72
N LEU A 50 7.80 -4.34 13.50
CA LEU A 50 7.98 -4.07 14.93
C LEU A 50 8.87 -2.84 15.19
N SER A 51 9.88 -2.56 14.36
CA SER A 51 10.73 -1.37 14.54
C SER A 51 10.03 -0.06 14.15
N LYS A 52 9.07 -0.07 13.22
CA LYS A 52 8.25 1.11 12.88
C LYS A 52 7.21 1.44 13.95
N LEU A 53 6.66 0.44 14.65
CA LEU A 53 5.60 0.64 15.67
C LEU A 53 6.14 0.74 17.11
N GLN A 54 7.20 0.01 17.47
CA GLN A 54 7.70 -0.02 18.86
C GLN A 54 8.72 1.08 19.21
N ARG A 55 9.40 1.72 18.24
CA ARG A 55 10.53 2.62 18.56
C ARG A 55 10.19 4.11 18.64
N THR A 56 9.15 4.62 17.99
CA THR A 56 8.93 6.09 17.93
C THR A 56 7.80 6.60 18.81
N SER A 57 6.68 5.89 18.94
CA SER A 57 5.51 6.39 19.66
C SER A 57 5.38 5.80 21.07
N ALA A 58 5.39 4.47 21.23
CA ALA A 58 5.05 3.84 22.50
C ALA A 58 6.06 4.09 23.65
N ALA A 59 7.36 3.98 23.38
CA ALA A 59 8.40 4.16 24.41
C ALA A 59 8.57 5.64 24.83
N LYS A 60 8.38 6.59 23.90
CA LYS A 60 8.37 8.03 24.20
C LYS A 60 7.09 8.44 24.92
N LEU A 61 5.92 7.95 24.48
CA LEU A 61 4.64 8.15 25.18
C LEU A 61 4.70 7.62 26.62
N MET A 62 5.28 6.45 26.84
CA MET A 62 5.41 5.89 28.18
C MET A 62 6.40 6.65 29.08
N ARG A 63 7.47 7.22 28.52
CA ARG A 63 8.40 8.08 29.28
C ARG A 63 7.79 9.44 29.64
N VAL A 64 7.07 10.06 28.70
CA VAL A 64 6.33 11.31 28.95
C VAL A 64 5.17 11.07 29.93
N ALA A 65 4.49 9.93 29.85
CA ALA A 65 3.44 9.52 30.78
C ALA A 65 3.97 9.27 32.21
N ARG A 66 5.16 8.68 32.38
CA ARG A 66 5.78 8.53 33.72
C ARG A 66 6.25 9.85 34.33
N ALA A 67 6.68 10.80 33.51
CA ALA A 67 7.16 12.11 33.98
C ALA A 67 6.03 13.09 34.34
N SER A 68 4.78 12.79 33.99
CA SER A 68 3.62 13.67 34.21
C SER A 68 2.50 12.91 34.95
N SER A 69 2.71 12.64 36.23
CA SER A 69 1.79 11.91 37.11
C SER A 69 0.36 12.49 37.16
N GLY A 70 0.17 13.77 36.79
CA GLY A 70 -1.14 14.41 36.64
C GLY A 70 -1.86 14.16 35.30
N VAL A 71 -1.12 14.05 34.19
CA VAL A 71 -1.71 13.93 32.83
C VAL A 71 -2.22 12.52 32.58
N VAL A 72 -1.65 11.51 33.24
CA VAL A 72 -2.12 10.10 33.15
C VAL A 72 -3.52 9.89 33.74
N LYS A 73 -3.89 10.62 34.80
CA LYS A 73 -5.29 10.60 35.31
C LYS A 73 -6.28 11.20 34.31
N LEU A 74 -5.80 12.05 33.41
CA LEU A 74 -6.56 12.75 32.39
C LEU A 74 -6.67 11.98 31.06
N VAL A 75 -5.98 10.84 30.89
CA VAL A 75 -6.23 9.96 29.75
C VAL A 75 -7.65 9.44 29.92
N SER A 76 -8.56 10.09 29.19
CA SER A 76 -10.00 9.97 29.29
C SER A 76 -10.45 8.51 29.34
N LYS A 77 -11.65 8.26 29.89
CA LYS A 77 -12.31 6.94 29.84
C LYS A 77 -12.28 6.32 28.43
N GLN A 78 -12.28 7.16 27.39
CA GLN A 78 -12.13 6.77 25.99
C GLN A 78 -10.70 6.37 25.62
N GLY A 79 -9.68 7.10 26.08
CA GLY A 79 -8.26 6.73 25.89
C GLY A 79 -7.91 5.37 26.53
N ARG A 80 -8.42 5.09 27.75
CA ARG A 80 -8.26 3.77 28.37
C ARG A 80 -8.91 2.64 27.56
N ARG A 81 -10.10 2.91 26.99
CA ARG A 81 -10.79 1.95 26.10
C ARG A 81 -10.02 1.73 24.79
N ALA A 82 -9.44 2.77 24.22
CA ALA A 82 -8.63 2.67 23.01
C ALA A 82 -7.37 1.82 23.24
N VAL A 83 -6.66 2.04 24.35
CA VAL A 83 -5.49 1.23 24.73
C VAL A 83 -5.88 -0.23 25.00
N GLN A 84 -7.00 -0.48 25.69
CA GLN A 84 -7.49 -1.85 25.88
C GLN A 84 -7.88 -2.55 24.58
N LYS A 85 -8.49 -1.82 23.64
CA LYS A 85 -8.81 -2.33 22.30
C LYS A 85 -7.52 -2.69 21.54
N LEU A 86 -6.51 -1.83 21.60
CA LEU A 86 -5.20 -2.06 20.99
C LEU A 86 -4.51 -3.31 21.56
N TYR A 87 -4.54 -3.48 22.89
CA TYR A 87 -3.94 -4.63 23.57
C TYR A 87 -4.65 -5.95 23.22
N ARG A 88 -5.98 -5.94 23.09
CA ARG A 88 -6.74 -7.12 22.64
C ARG A 88 -6.40 -7.50 21.21
N ILE A 89 -6.19 -6.51 20.35
CA ILE A 89 -5.75 -6.72 18.97
C ILE A 89 -4.34 -7.34 18.96
N GLU A 90 -3.41 -6.82 19.77
CA GLU A 90 -2.07 -7.39 19.92
C GLU A 90 -2.09 -8.85 20.40
N GLN A 91 -2.90 -9.16 21.43
CA GLN A 91 -3.07 -10.54 21.91
C GLN A 91 -3.69 -11.45 20.85
N TYR A 92 -4.65 -10.95 20.07
CA TYR A 92 -5.24 -11.68 18.95
C TYR A 92 -4.18 -12.02 17.90
N TYR A 93 -3.35 -11.05 17.51
CA TYR A 93 -2.22 -11.27 16.59
C TYR A 93 -1.18 -12.27 17.13
N GLN A 94 -0.88 -12.23 18.43
CA GLN A 94 0.02 -13.21 19.05
C GLN A 94 -0.57 -14.62 19.05
N LYS A 95 -1.87 -14.76 19.31
CA LYS A 95 -2.57 -16.05 19.26
C LYS A 95 -2.56 -16.64 17.85
N LEU A 96 -2.80 -15.82 16.82
CA LEU A 96 -2.71 -16.23 15.43
C LEU A 96 -1.29 -16.66 15.04
N LYS A 97 -0.27 -15.93 15.50
CA LYS A 97 1.14 -16.31 15.29
C LYS A 97 1.46 -17.65 15.94
N ARG A 98 0.89 -17.94 17.11
CA ARG A 98 1.07 -19.21 17.81
C ARG A 98 0.35 -20.36 17.09
N SER A 99 -0.89 -20.12 16.66
CA SER A 99 -1.70 -21.06 15.85
C SER A 99 -0.99 -21.43 14.53
N SER A 100 -0.39 -20.45 13.85
CA SER A 100 0.36 -20.66 12.61
C SER A 100 1.69 -21.40 12.79
N GLN A 101 2.26 -21.37 14.00
CA GLN A 101 3.51 -22.05 14.35
C GLN A 101 3.29 -23.47 14.88
N GLU A 102 2.14 -23.76 15.48
CA GLU A 102 1.83 -25.05 16.10
C GLU A 102 1.44 -26.15 15.08
N GLY A 103 1.45 -25.85 13.77
CA GLY A 103 1.33 -26.84 12.70
C GLY A 103 -0.04 -27.55 12.64
N ASP A 104 -1.01 -27.07 13.42
CA ASP A 104 -2.28 -27.75 13.64
C ASP A 104 -3.37 -27.13 12.74
N HIS A 105 -3.76 -27.87 11.70
CA HIS A 105 -4.92 -27.64 10.84
C HIS A 105 -4.94 -26.30 10.07
N SER A 106 -4.22 -26.27 8.94
CA SER A 106 -4.47 -25.30 7.86
C SER A 106 -5.94 -25.37 7.45
N TYR A 107 -6.60 -24.23 7.22
CA TYR A 107 -7.97 -24.26 6.73
C TYR A 107 -8.02 -24.91 5.35
N SER A 108 -9.04 -25.75 5.17
CA SER A 108 -9.41 -26.29 3.86
C SER A 108 -9.89 -25.16 2.94
N GLU A 109 -9.78 -25.36 1.63
CA GLU A 109 -10.30 -24.41 0.63
C GLU A 109 -11.79 -24.10 0.83
N GLU A 110 -12.60 -25.08 1.26
CA GLU A 110 -14.02 -24.88 1.57
C GLU A 110 -14.21 -23.98 2.80
N THR A 111 -13.42 -24.18 3.84
CA THR A 111 -13.43 -23.31 5.03
C THR A 111 -13.01 -21.89 4.69
N ILE A 112 -11.99 -21.72 3.84
CA ILE A 112 -11.56 -20.40 3.36
C ILE A 112 -12.70 -19.75 2.59
N ARG A 113 -13.34 -20.46 1.65
CA ARG A 113 -14.46 -19.96 0.85
C ARG A 113 -15.61 -19.45 1.74
N GLN A 114 -16.09 -20.26 2.68
CA GLN A 114 -17.18 -19.88 3.59
C GLN A 114 -16.82 -18.64 4.44
N ARG A 115 -15.57 -18.55 4.88
CA ARG A 115 -15.08 -17.39 5.64
C ARG A 115 -14.98 -16.14 4.77
N LEU A 116 -14.49 -16.27 3.53
CA LEU A 116 -14.46 -15.16 2.57
C LEU A 116 -15.88 -14.65 2.27
N GLU A 117 -16.86 -15.54 2.14
CA GLU A 117 -18.27 -15.15 1.96
C GLU A 117 -18.81 -14.39 3.18
N THR A 118 -18.49 -14.86 4.39
CA THR A 118 -18.86 -14.17 5.63
C THR A 118 -18.21 -12.78 5.72
N ALA A 119 -16.93 -12.66 5.36
CA ALA A 119 -16.23 -11.39 5.34
C ALA A 119 -16.81 -10.45 4.27
N ALA A 120 -17.21 -10.98 3.12
CA ALA A 120 -17.86 -10.20 2.06
C ALA A 120 -19.23 -9.66 2.51
N GLU A 121 -19.98 -10.40 3.33
CA GLU A 121 -21.23 -9.89 3.94
C GLU A 121 -20.94 -8.71 4.88
N PHE A 122 -19.93 -8.82 5.75
CA PHE A 122 -19.53 -7.69 6.59
C PHE A 122 -19.09 -6.46 5.76
N ILE A 123 -18.38 -6.65 4.64
CA ILE A 123 -18.03 -5.55 3.74
C ILE A 123 -19.28 -4.91 3.12
N ARG A 124 -20.29 -5.71 2.71
CA ARG A 124 -21.56 -5.18 2.19
C ARG A 124 -22.32 -4.32 3.20
N GLN A 125 -22.10 -4.56 4.49
CA GLN A 125 -22.69 -3.81 5.60
C GLN A 125 -21.79 -2.65 6.08
N ASP A 126 -20.71 -2.32 5.35
CA ASP A 126 -19.67 -1.36 5.74
C ASP A 126 -18.97 -1.68 7.08
N GLU A 127 -19.07 -2.93 7.55
CA GLU A 127 -18.45 -3.42 8.77
C GLU A 127 -17.03 -3.94 8.51
N PHE A 128 -16.08 -3.03 8.29
CA PHE A 128 -14.71 -3.41 7.91
C PHE A 128 -13.92 -4.13 9.03
N ILE A 129 -14.16 -3.81 10.30
CA ILE A 129 -13.43 -4.42 11.44
C ILE A 129 -13.69 -5.93 11.58
N PRO A 130 -14.94 -6.43 11.58
CA PRO A 130 -15.18 -7.87 11.60
C PRO A 130 -14.70 -8.57 10.33
N ALA A 131 -14.79 -7.94 9.15
CA ALA A 131 -14.21 -8.48 7.93
C ALA A 131 -12.69 -8.65 8.04
N GLU A 132 -11.98 -7.61 8.51
CA GLU A 132 -10.53 -7.62 8.73
C GLU A 132 -10.11 -8.79 9.62
N LYS A 133 -10.83 -9.02 10.73
CA LYS A 133 -10.56 -10.17 11.62
C LYS A 133 -10.67 -11.50 10.89
N ILE A 134 -11.67 -11.68 10.04
CA ILE A 134 -11.83 -12.94 9.29
C ILE A 134 -10.66 -13.15 8.32
N PHE A 135 -10.23 -12.11 7.61
CA PHE A 135 -9.08 -12.23 6.71
C PHE A 135 -7.78 -12.52 7.46
N ILE A 136 -7.56 -11.86 8.61
CA ILE A 136 -6.41 -12.15 9.45
C ILE A 136 -6.46 -13.59 9.96
N ASP A 137 -7.64 -14.12 10.30
CA ASP A 137 -7.83 -15.52 10.70
C ASP A 137 -7.46 -16.49 9.57
N ILE A 138 -7.93 -16.23 8.34
CA ILE A 138 -7.56 -16.99 7.13
C ILE A 138 -6.05 -16.97 6.93
N ILE A 139 -5.42 -15.80 6.99
CA ILE A 139 -3.98 -15.64 6.81
C ILE A 139 -3.20 -16.31 7.95
N GLY A 140 -3.74 -16.31 9.18
CA GLY A 140 -3.14 -17.00 10.32
C GLY A 140 -3.08 -18.51 10.11
N HIS A 141 -4.14 -19.11 9.59
CA HIS A 141 -4.19 -20.55 9.31
C HIS A 141 -3.53 -20.94 7.97
N ASN A 142 -3.47 -20.02 7.01
CA ASN A 142 -2.85 -20.22 5.70
C ASN A 142 -1.90 -19.06 5.35
N PRO A 143 -0.70 -18.96 5.98
CA PRO A 143 0.19 -17.80 5.83
C PRO A 143 0.81 -17.59 4.44
N LYS A 144 0.60 -18.53 3.53
CA LYS A 144 1.03 -18.45 2.13
C LYS A 144 -0.14 -18.29 1.14
N SER A 145 -1.36 -18.15 1.64
CA SER A 145 -2.54 -17.98 0.79
C SER A 145 -2.56 -16.58 0.17
N VAL A 146 -2.21 -16.51 -1.12
CA VAL A 146 -2.28 -15.26 -1.91
C VAL A 146 -3.70 -14.70 -1.88
N GLN A 147 -4.72 -15.56 -2.00
CA GLN A 147 -6.13 -15.19 -1.96
C GLN A 147 -6.52 -14.51 -0.64
N GLY A 148 -6.01 -14.98 0.50
CA GLY A 148 -6.27 -14.35 1.80
C GLY A 148 -5.71 -12.93 1.89
N TYR A 149 -4.48 -12.73 1.41
CA TYR A 149 -3.88 -11.39 1.35
C TYR A 149 -4.55 -10.50 0.31
N GLU A 150 -4.94 -11.03 -0.85
CA GLU A 150 -5.67 -10.28 -1.87
C GLU A 150 -7.02 -9.79 -1.35
N ALA A 151 -7.78 -10.65 -0.65
CA ALA A 151 -9.05 -10.27 -0.06
C ALA A 151 -8.90 -9.18 1.01
N LEU A 152 -7.89 -9.28 1.88
CA LEU A 152 -7.56 -8.25 2.86
C LEU A 152 -7.16 -6.93 2.19
N GLY A 153 -6.32 -6.99 1.15
CA GLY A 153 -5.91 -5.81 0.39
C GLY A 153 -7.09 -5.11 -0.28
N ASN A 154 -8.00 -5.89 -0.88
CA ASN A 154 -9.22 -5.36 -1.51
C ASN A 154 -10.15 -4.70 -0.47
N MET A 155 -10.26 -5.25 0.73
CA MET A 155 -10.99 -4.63 1.84
C MET A 155 -10.38 -3.29 2.26
N TYR A 156 -9.05 -3.22 2.38
CA TYR A 156 -8.37 -1.96 2.67
C TYR A 156 -8.55 -0.93 1.56
N LEU A 157 -8.49 -1.35 0.30
CA LEU A 157 -8.74 -0.49 -0.85
C LEU A 157 -10.17 0.06 -0.86
N ALA A 158 -11.17 -0.78 -0.57
CA ALA A 158 -12.58 -0.39 -0.49
C ALA A 158 -12.87 0.58 0.68
N SER A 159 -12.09 0.47 1.77
CA SER A 159 -12.19 1.36 2.94
C SER A 159 -11.25 2.57 2.87
N ASP A 160 -10.67 2.85 1.70
CA ASP A 160 -9.74 3.95 1.43
C ASP A 160 -8.46 3.96 2.29
N GLN A 161 -8.10 2.80 2.85
CA GLN A 161 -6.87 2.57 3.62
C GLN A 161 -5.71 2.22 2.69
N LEU A 162 -5.33 3.16 1.83
CA LEU A 162 -4.44 2.93 0.69
C LEU A 162 -3.05 2.41 1.07
N ASP A 163 -2.50 2.86 2.20
CA ASP A 163 -1.19 2.42 2.68
C ASP A 163 -1.23 0.95 3.12
N GLN A 164 -2.23 0.56 3.93
CA GLN A 164 -2.43 -0.84 4.32
C GLN A 164 -2.71 -1.73 3.10
N ALA A 165 -3.51 -1.25 2.15
CA ALA A 165 -3.79 -1.98 0.91
C ALA A 165 -2.50 -2.25 0.13
N GLN A 166 -1.67 -1.22 -0.08
CA GLN A 166 -0.42 -1.35 -0.81
C GLN A 166 0.54 -2.33 -0.12
N GLU A 167 0.74 -2.20 1.19
CA GLU A 167 1.63 -3.10 1.94
C GLU A 167 1.15 -4.56 1.84
N THR A 168 -0.16 -4.77 1.91
CA THR A 168 -0.79 -6.10 1.80
C THR A 168 -0.63 -6.69 0.40
N PHE A 169 -0.92 -5.93 -0.66
CA PHE A 169 -0.72 -6.38 -2.03
C PHE A 169 0.76 -6.61 -2.38
N MET A 170 1.67 -5.79 -1.86
CA MET A 170 3.11 -6.01 -2.02
C MET A 170 3.61 -7.25 -1.27
N PHE A 171 2.94 -7.64 -0.19
CA PHE A 171 3.19 -8.94 0.42
C PHE A 171 2.65 -10.08 -0.44
N ALA A 172 1.42 -9.96 -0.93
CA ALA A 172 0.79 -10.95 -1.80
C ALA A 172 1.60 -11.18 -3.09
N LEU A 173 2.12 -10.11 -3.72
CA LEU A 173 2.99 -10.19 -4.90
C LEU A 173 4.37 -10.82 -4.58
N ARG A 174 4.82 -10.82 -3.33
CA ARG A 174 6.04 -11.55 -2.94
C ARG A 174 5.78 -13.05 -2.75
N LEU A 175 4.53 -13.44 -2.45
CA LEU A 175 4.13 -14.84 -2.36
C LEU A 175 3.87 -15.45 -3.75
N SER A 176 3.27 -14.66 -4.64
CA SER A 176 3.10 -14.98 -6.06
C SER A 176 3.73 -13.87 -6.86
N SER A 177 4.88 -14.13 -7.48
CA SER A 177 5.76 -13.11 -8.08
C SER A 177 5.13 -12.28 -9.20
N ASP A 178 3.87 -12.52 -9.58
CA ASP A 178 3.39 -12.15 -10.91
C ASP A 178 1.86 -12.30 -11.14
N ASP A 179 1.04 -11.93 -10.15
CA ASP A 179 -0.41 -12.00 -10.30
C ASP A 179 -0.98 -10.74 -10.98
N ALA A 180 -1.75 -10.94 -12.05
CA ALA A 180 -2.37 -9.86 -12.81
C ALA A 180 -3.38 -9.04 -12.00
N SER A 181 -4.17 -9.69 -11.13
CA SER A 181 -5.18 -9.05 -10.28
C SER A 181 -4.52 -8.14 -9.25
N ILE A 182 -3.43 -8.60 -8.63
CA ILE A 182 -2.68 -7.80 -7.64
C ILE A 182 -2.06 -6.56 -8.30
N ASN A 183 -1.51 -6.71 -9.51
CA ASN A 183 -0.98 -5.56 -10.25
C ASN A 183 -2.08 -4.54 -10.59
N VAL A 184 -3.30 -4.98 -10.94
CA VAL A 184 -4.45 -4.07 -11.13
C VAL A 184 -4.77 -3.31 -9.85
N SER A 185 -4.83 -3.98 -8.70
CA SER A 185 -5.12 -3.32 -7.42
C SER A 185 -4.03 -2.32 -7.01
N LEU A 186 -2.75 -2.60 -7.32
CA LEU A 186 -1.65 -1.65 -7.09
C LEU A 186 -1.73 -0.44 -8.02
N ALA A 187 -2.13 -0.62 -9.28
CA ALA A 187 -2.44 0.49 -10.17
C ALA A 187 -3.60 1.35 -9.63
N GLU A 188 -4.63 0.71 -9.07
CA GLU A 188 -5.77 1.41 -8.45
C GLU A 188 -5.38 2.27 -7.27
N ILE A 189 -4.50 1.77 -6.41
CA ILE A 189 -3.95 2.56 -5.30
C ILE A 189 -3.21 3.80 -5.82
N GLU A 190 -2.34 3.64 -6.82
CA GLU A 190 -1.59 4.78 -7.36
C GLU A 190 -2.51 5.78 -8.06
N MET A 191 -3.54 5.31 -8.77
CA MET A 191 -4.53 6.20 -9.39
C MET A 191 -5.34 6.98 -8.34
N LYS A 192 -5.77 6.33 -7.25
CA LYS A 192 -6.45 7.01 -6.13
C LYS A 192 -5.56 8.06 -5.45
N ARG A 193 -4.24 7.87 -5.47
CA ARG A 193 -3.25 8.86 -4.98
C ARG A 193 -2.96 9.99 -5.98
N GLY A 194 -3.52 9.94 -7.19
CA GLY A 194 -3.19 10.88 -8.28
C GLY A 194 -1.86 10.58 -8.97
N ASN A 195 -1.24 9.46 -8.65
CA ASN A 195 0.07 9.02 -9.14
C ASN A 195 -0.06 8.19 -10.43
N ALA A 196 -0.74 8.72 -11.45
CA ALA A 196 -1.03 7.97 -12.68
C ALA A 196 0.24 7.42 -13.36
N LYS A 197 1.35 8.15 -13.31
CA LYS A 197 2.65 7.71 -13.87
C LYS A 197 3.17 6.45 -13.19
N GLN A 198 2.92 6.28 -11.90
CA GLN A 198 3.31 5.11 -11.12
C GLN A 198 2.33 3.94 -11.33
N ALA A 199 1.08 4.22 -11.70
CA ALA A 199 0.08 3.19 -11.99
C ALA A 199 0.34 2.45 -13.31
N LEU A 200 0.83 3.14 -14.34
CA LEU A 200 1.06 2.58 -15.68
C LEU A 200 1.91 1.29 -15.69
N PRO A 201 3.10 1.22 -15.06
CA PRO A 201 3.90 0.00 -15.07
C PRO A 201 3.21 -1.20 -14.39
N TYR A 202 2.35 -0.96 -13.40
CA TYR A 202 1.55 -2.04 -12.81
C TYR A 202 0.50 -2.55 -13.81
N MET A 203 -0.18 -1.65 -14.54
CA MET A 203 -1.11 -2.10 -15.57
C MET A 203 -0.44 -2.80 -16.75
N GLN A 204 0.75 -2.35 -17.16
CA GLN A 204 1.54 -3.05 -18.19
C GLN A 204 1.79 -4.51 -17.81
N ARG A 205 2.25 -4.77 -16.57
CA ARG A 205 2.40 -6.14 -16.06
C ARG A 205 1.09 -6.91 -16.03
N ALA A 206 -0.01 -6.27 -15.64
CA ALA A 206 -1.32 -6.93 -15.60
C ALA A 206 -1.79 -7.37 -17.00
N ILE A 207 -1.64 -6.53 -18.02
CA ILE A 207 -2.01 -6.87 -19.39
C ILE A 207 -1.02 -7.84 -20.05
N GLU A 208 0.25 -7.86 -19.66
CA GLU A 208 1.20 -8.89 -20.12
C GLU A 208 0.74 -10.29 -19.69
N ARG A 209 0.14 -10.42 -18.50
CA ARG A 209 -0.36 -11.69 -17.97
C ARG A 209 -1.75 -12.06 -18.44
N ARG A 210 -2.63 -11.07 -18.63
CA ARG A 210 -3.99 -11.27 -19.12
C ARG A 210 -4.32 -10.29 -20.25
N PRO A 211 -3.69 -10.47 -21.44
CA PRO A 211 -3.76 -9.48 -22.53
C PRO A 211 -5.14 -9.35 -23.16
N LYS A 212 -6.02 -10.33 -22.98
CA LYS A 212 -7.37 -10.36 -23.56
C LYS A 212 -8.47 -10.13 -22.53
N ASN A 213 -8.14 -9.68 -21.32
CA ASN A 213 -9.16 -9.38 -20.31
C ASN A 213 -9.76 -7.98 -20.56
N PRO A 214 -11.04 -7.86 -20.95
CA PRO A 214 -11.61 -6.57 -21.32
C PRO A 214 -11.62 -5.55 -20.17
N ARG A 215 -11.79 -6.00 -18.92
CA ARG A 215 -11.75 -5.12 -17.74
C ARG A 215 -10.34 -4.58 -17.50
N TYR A 216 -9.30 -5.38 -17.71
CA TYR A 216 -7.92 -4.91 -17.52
C TYR A 216 -7.49 -4.00 -18.66
N LEU A 217 -7.94 -4.28 -19.89
CA LEU A 217 -7.73 -3.38 -21.03
C LEU A 217 -8.42 -2.03 -20.83
N ASP A 218 -9.68 -2.03 -20.38
CA ASP A 218 -10.43 -0.82 -20.02
C ASP A 218 -9.62 0.05 -19.06
N TYR A 219 -9.10 -0.56 -17.99
CA TYR A 219 -8.35 0.18 -16.99
C TYR A 219 -6.95 0.62 -17.46
N TYR A 220 -6.28 -0.20 -18.27
CA TYR A 220 -5.01 0.15 -18.89
C TYR A 220 -5.14 1.37 -19.81
N ILE A 221 -6.20 1.44 -20.60
CA ILE A 221 -6.49 2.58 -21.48
C ILE A 221 -6.70 3.84 -20.64
N GLU A 222 -7.48 3.76 -19.57
CA GLU A 222 -7.74 4.89 -18.67
C GLU A 222 -6.44 5.44 -18.07
N VAL A 223 -5.60 4.56 -17.50
CA VAL A 223 -4.29 4.94 -16.96
C VAL A 223 -3.37 5.52 -18.04
N SER A 224 -3.39 4.96 -19.26
CA SER A 224 -2.57 5.43 -20.38
C SER A 224 -2.99 6.82 -20.86
N LEU A 225 -4.30 7.09 -20.94
CA LEU A 225 -4.82 8.41 -21.28
C LEU A 225 -4.46 9.42 -20.20
N GLN A 226 -4.63 9.09 -18.92
CA GLN A 226 -4.31 9.99 -17.81
C GLN A 226 -2.80 10.30 -17.72
N THR A 227 -1.93 9.36 -18.07
CA THR A 227 -0.48 9.56 -18.13
C THR A 227 0.02 10.24 -19.40
N GLY A 228 -0.84 10.37 -20.42
CA GLY A 228 -0.45 10.87 -21.74
C GLY A 228 0.34 9.87 -22.58
N SER A 229 0.37 8.59 -22.19
CA SER A 229 0.98 7.52 -22.99
C SER A 229 0.07 7.16 -24.18
N LEU A 230 0.10 7.99 -25.22
CA LEU A 230 -0.78 7.85 -26.40
C LEU A 230 -0.54 6.53 -27.16
N LYS A 231 0.69 6.00 -27.10
CA LYS A 231 1.04 4.71 -27.70
C LYS A 231 0.34 3.56 -26.98
N ASP A 232 0.40 3.56 -25.66
CA ASP A 232 -0.21 2.52 -24.82
C ASP A 232 -1.73 2.57 -24.89
N ALA A 233 -2.32 3.78 -24.85
CA ALA A 233 -3.75 3.98 -25.01
C ALA A 233 -4.25 3.44 -26.36
N ARG A 234 -3.57 3.77 -27.46
CA ARG A 234 -3.91 3.26 -28.81
C ARG A 234 -3.84 1.73 -28.89
N ALA A 235 -2.77 1.14 -28.34
CA ALA A 235 -2.62 -0.31 -28.32
C ALA A 235 -3.74 -0.98 -27.52
N GLY A 236 -4.05 -0.45 -26.34
CA GLY A 236 -5.14 -0.95 -25.49
C GLY A 236 -6.50 -0.88 -26.17
N ILE A 237 -6.84 0.25 -26.82
CA ILE A 237 -8.10 0.42 -27.55
C ILE A 237 -8.22 -0.60 -28.69
N GLN A 238 -7.14 -0.79 -29.47
CA GLN A 238 -7.12 -1.75 -30.57
C GLN A 238 -7.39 -3.17 -30.06
N THR A 239 -6.68 -3.60 -29.02
CA THR A 239 -6.90 -4.93 -28.43
C THR A 239 -8.29 -5.05 -27.82
N LEU A 240 -8.80 -4.01 -27.15
CA LEU A 240 -10.14 -4.02 -26.57
C LEU A 240 -11.21 -4.21 -27.65
N ARG A 241 -11.08 -3.54 -28.80
CA ARG A 241 -11.97 -3.69 -29.94
C ARG A 241 -11.96 -5.11 -30.52
N GLU A 242 -10.81 -5.76 -30.52
CA GLU A 242 -10.69 -7.15 -30.99
C GLU A 242 -11.35 -8.16 -30.05
N VAL A 243 -11.25 -7.95 -28.72
CA VAL A 243 -11.72 -8.93 -27.72
C VAL A 243 -13.12 -8.64 -27.16
N ASN A 244 -13.60 -7.40 -27.28
CA ASN A 244 -14.90 -6.93 -26.80
C ASN A 244 -15.37 -5.73 -27.67
N PRO A 245 -15.76 -5.98 -28.93
CA PRO A 245 -16.19 -4.94 -29.87
C PRO A 245 -17.44 -4.18 -29.41
N GLU A 246 -18.26 -4.78 -28.54
CA GLU A 246 -19.47 -4.19 -27.97
C GLU A 246 -19.21 -3.26 -26.76
N ASN A 247 -17.95 -3.13 -26.33
CA ASN A 247 -17.61 -2.24 -25.22
C ASN A 247 -17.89 -0.78 -25.60
N LYS A 248 -18.91 -0.21 -24.96
CA LYS A 248 -19.42 1.15 -25.20
C LYS A 248 -18.37 2.24 -24.99
N LYS A 249 -17.33 1.99 -24.19
CA LYS A 249 -16.27 2.96 -23.89
C LYS A 249 -15.25 3.13 -25.01
N ILE A 250 -15.23 2.24 -26.01
CA ILE A 250 -14.24 2.31 -27.10
C ILE A 250 -14.29 3.67 -27.82
N VAL A 251 -15.49 4.16 -28.15
CA VAL A 251 -15.66 5.45 -28.84
C VAL A 251 -15.17 6.61 -27.95
N GLU A 252 -15.55 6.62 -26.67
CA GLU A 252 -15.10 7.61 -25.69
C GLU A 252 -13.56 7.64 -25.58
N PHE A 253 -12.92 6.47 -25.51
CA PHE A 253 -11.47 6.37 -25.45
C PHE A 253 -10.78 6.88 -26.71
N GLU A 254 -11.37 6.66 -27.89
CA GLU A 254 -10.84 7.18 -29.15
C GLU A 254 -10.92 8.70 -29.22
N GLU A 255 -12.05 9.28 -28.81
CA GLU A 255 -12.24 10.74 -28.74
C GLU A 255 -11.18 11.37 -27.83
N ARG A 256 -11.07 10.88 -26.58
CA ARG A 256 -10.07 11.34 -25.60
C ARG A 256 -8.64 11.18 -26.08
N LEU A 257 -8.34 10.12 -26.84
CA LEU A 257 -7.02 9.92 -27.45
C LEU A 257 -6.72 10.97 -28.51
N GLN A 258 -7.70 11.37 -29.34
CA GLN A 258 -7.50 12.42 -30.35
C GLN A 258 -7.33 13.79 -29.72
N GLU A 259 -8.13 14.12 -28.70
CA GLU A 259 -8.02 15.37 -27.95
C GLU A 259 -6.61 15.54 -27.36
N LYS A 260 -6.11 14.51 -26.66
CA LYS A 260 -4.76 14.52 -26.10
C LYS A 260 -3.67 14.58 -27.16
N LYS A 261 -3.89 13.96 -28.32
CA LYS A 261 -2.95 14.06 -29.45
C LYS A 261 -2.91 15.48 -30.01
N ALA A 262 -4.06 16.15 -30.14
CA ALA A 262 -4.15 17.53 -30.60
C ALA A 262 -3.49 18.50 -29.60
N GLU A 263 -3.74 18.31 -28.30
CA GLU A 263 -3.09 19.08 -27.22
C GLU A 263 -1.56 18.95 -27.23
N TYR A 264 -1.04 17.73 -27.47
CA TYR A 264 0.40 17.50 -27.58
C TYR A 264 1.00 18.21 -28.80
N ILE A 265 0.31 18.19 -29.94
CA ILE A 265 0.77 18.85 -31.17
C ILE A 265 0.77 20.37 -31.00
N SER A 266 -0.30 20.95 -30.45
CA SER A 266 -0.39 22.41 -30.27
C SER A 266 0.71 22.94 -29.35
N LYS A 267 0.99 22.24 -28.26
CA LYS A 267 2.05 22.61 -27.30
C LYS A 267 3.45 22.50 -27.91
N THR A 268 3.70 21.51 -28.76
CA THR A 268 5.01 21.35 -29.40
C THR A 268 5.23 22.37 -30.52
N SER A 269 4.18 22.80 -31.22
CA SER A 269 4.26 23.90 -32.20
C SER A 269 4.46 25.28 -31.57
N SER A 270 3.88 25.54 -30.39
CA SER A 270 4.09 26.83 -29.69
C SER A 270 5.52 26.96 -29.16
N ASP A 271 6.09 25.87 -28.66
CA ASP A 271 7.45 25.88 -28.12
C ASP A 271 8.52 26.08 -29.23
N SER A 272 8.27 25.60 -30.45
CA SER A 272 9.17 25.83 -31.59
C SER A 272 9.15 27.28 -32.09
N ASP A 273 8.00 27.94 -32.07
CA ASP A 273 7.85 29.32 -32.54
C ASP A 273 8.47 30.34 -31.56
N GLU A 274 8.41 30.09 -30.25
CA GLU A 274 9.07 30.94 -29.25
C GLU A 274 10.61 30.83 -29.32
N SER A 275 11.16 29.64 -29.56
CA SER A 275 12.61 29.45 -29.70
C SER A 275 13.21 30.12 -30.95
N SER A 276 12.37 30.43 -31.95
CA SER A 276 12.79 31.06 -33.21
C SER A 276 12.77 32.61 -33.15
N GLN A 277 12.25 33.20 -32.07
CA GLN A 277 12.15 34.66 -31.88
C GLN A 277 13.23 35.23 -30.93
N VAL A 278 14.14 34.39 -30.43
CA VAL A 278 15.16 34.77 -29.42
C VAL A 278 16.60 34.73 -29.97
N GLU A 279 16.81 34.36 -31.25
CA GLU A 279 18.09 34.51 -31.97
C GLU A 279 18.14 35.79 -32.80
#